data_AF-A0A9W9HNA1-F1
#
_entry.id   AF-A0A9W9HNA1-F1
#
_cell.length_a   1.000
_cell.length_b   1.000
_cell.length_c   1.000
_cell.angle_alpha   90.00
_cell.angle_beta   90.00
_cell.angle_gamma   90.00
#
_symmetry.space_group_name_H-M   'P 1'
#
loop_
_entity.id
_entity.type
_entity.pdbx_description
1 polymer ?
#
loop_
_entity_poly.entity_id
_entity_poly.type
_entity_poly.pdbx_seq_one_letter_code
_entity_poly.pdbx_strand_id
1 'polypeptide(L)'
;MEHFINMTEIKQTQAEAKLCSQMMVDSQSPTPVSQSGHEYALARPPTSKPEERHALPKVRKLANPAPLGLCAFALTSFMSNIMNVHLGLTIAAENVGSALVYGGTVQLLAGMWEMALGNTFSATSFCSYGAYWITFGVISSLEGTKIVAAPDTVCQKEMLMGLFLLAWFIFTTMMLLCTLKSSLAIFLLFFFLDMYYLLLGIANMQCDQGHVPASIQRVGGYFGLLAAFTAWYNAFAGLFDTSNGFFNVPLGHFPWSPVVRSHQGQFNRKLGVWGLPINLFALAYTAWVTVWLAFPTYLPVTGENMNYAAPIFVASIFVASTLFALVYWFIKGRTRSEGLNKEFMRLAVDNGELQLK
;
A
#
# COMPACT_ATOMS: atom_id res chain seq x y z
N MET A 1 -29.97 0.75 24.53
CA MET A 1 -28.64 0.51 23.94
C MET A 1 -28.84 -0.08 22.56
N GLU A 2 -29.31 0.73 21.60
CA GLU A 2 -29.40 0.37 20.18
C GLU A 2 -29.26 1.67 19.37
N HIS A 3 -28.04 2.00 18.97
CA HIS A 3 -27.78 3.02 17.94
C HIS A 3 -27.52 2.26 16.63
N PHE A 4 -28.59 1.81 15.98
CA PHE A 4 -28.50 1.35 14.60
C PHE A 4 -28.45 2.58 13.69
N ILE A 5 -27.32 2.78 13.03
CA ILE A 5 -27.15 3.79 11.99
C ILE A 5 -28.04 3.37 10.82
N ASN A 6 -29.03 4.20 10.51
CA ASN A 6 -30.01 3.93 9.47
C ASN A 6 -29.34 4.09 8.09
N MET A 7 -29.17 2.99 7.36
CA MET A 7 -28.58 2.94 6.01
C MET A 7 -29.28 3.85 4.98
N THR A 8 -30.49 4.32 5.30
CA THR A 8 -31.27 5.24 4.46
C THR A 8 -30.67 6.65 4.49
N GLU A 9 -30.22 7.14 5.66
CA GLU A 9 -29.59 8.47 5.80
C GLU A 9 -28.23 8.55 5.09
N ILE A 10 -27.46 7.46 5.08
CA ILE A 10 -26.17 7.38 4.37
C ILE A 10 -26.37 7.48 2.86
N LYS A 11 -27.40 6.80 2.32
CA LYS A 11 -27.71 6.88 0.89
C LYS A 11 -28.19 8.27 0.49
N GLN A 12 -28.92 8.95 1.38
CA GLN A 12 -29.45 10.29 1.15
C GLN A 12 -28.33 11.34 1.16
N THR A 13 -27.43 11.28 2.14
CA THR A 13 -26.23 12.15 2.20
C THR A 13 -25.26 11.90 1.03
N GLN A 14 -25.11 10.65 0.58
CA GLN A 14 -24.31 10.35 -0.62
C GLN A 14 -24.95 10.86 -1.92
N ALA A 15 -26.29 10.86 -2.01
CA ALA A 15 -27.02 11.41 -3.15
C ALA A 15 -26.91 12.93 -3.21
N GLU A 16 -27.04 13.61 -2.06
CA GLU A 16 -26.89 15.06 -1.94
C GLU A 16 -25.46 15.52 -2.24
N ALA A 17 -24.44 14.78 -1.79
CA ALA A 17 -23.04 15.06 -2.13
C ALA A 17 -22.76 14.91 -3.65
N LYS A 18 -23.40 13.93 -4.30
CA LYS A 18 -23.29 13.72 -5.76
C LYS A 18 -23.92 14.87 -6.54
N LEU A 19 -25.10 15.33 -6.12
CA LEU A 19 -25.82 16.44 -6.74
C LEU A 19 -25.04 17.76 -6.61
N CYS A 20 -24.47 18.02 -5.43
CA CYS A 20 -23.65 19.21 -5.17
C CYS A 20 -22.37 19.23 -6.02
N SER A 21 -21.74 18.06 -6.22
CA SER A 21 -20.58 17.92 -7.10
C SER A 21 -20.93 18.11 -8.58
N GLN A 22 -22.14 17.76 -9.01
CA GLN A 22 -22.63 18.00 -10.38
C GLN A 22 -22.91 19.49 -10.64
N MET A 23 -23.52 20.19 -9.68
CA MET A 23 -23.77 21.63 -9.79
C MET A 23 -22.48 22.47 -9.83
N MET A 24 -21.40 22.01 -9.20
CA MET A 24 -20.10 22.69 -9.27
C MET A 24 -19.40 22.54 -10.63
N VAL A 25 -19.73 21.50 -11.41
CA VAL A 25 -19.16 21.28 -12.76
C VAL A 25 -19.87 22.14 -13.80
N ASP A 26 -21.18 22.33 -13.69
CA ASP A 26 -21.96 23.14 -14.65
C ASP A 26 -21.64 24.65 -14.57
N SER A 27 -21.13 25.13 -13.42
CA SER A 27 -20.72 26.53 -13.23
C SER A 27 -19.40 26.90 -13.93
N GLN A 28 -18.66 25.95 -14.53
CA GLN A 28 -17.35 26.20 -15.14
C GLN A 28 -17.35 26.25 -16.68
N SER A 29 -18.51 26.35 -17.33
CA SER A 29 -18.57 26.61 -18.78
C SER A 29 -18.38 28.11 -19.08
N PRO A 30 -17.38 28.53 -19.89
CA PRO A 30 -17.25 29.92 -20.30
C PRO A 30 -18.18 30.20 -21.50
N THR A 31 -19.13 31.11 -21.34
CA THR A 31 -19.93 31.64 -22.46
C THR A 31 -19.06 32.56 -23.34
N PRO A 32 -19.11 32.44 -24.67
CA PRO A 32 -18.41 33.36 -25.56
C PRO A 32 -19.16 34.69 -25.64
N VAL A 33 -18.44 35.79 -25.39
CA VAL A 33 -18.93 37.16 -25.56
C VAL A 33 -18.98 37.51 -27.05
N SER A 34 -20.19 37.70 -27.58
CA SER A 34 -20.45 38.33 -28.87
C SER A 34 -21.08 39.70 -28.65
N GLN A 35 -20.42 40.76 -29.10
CA GLN A 35 -20.97 42.12 -29.15
C GLN A 35 -21.88 42.29 -30.37
N SER A 36 -23.15 42.61 -30.17
CA SER A 36 -23.95 43.44 -31.08
C SER A 36 -25.20 43.96 -30.38
N GLY A 37 -25.54 45.23 -30.61
CA GLY A 37 -26.52 45.99 -29.85
C GLY A 37 -27.98 45.66 -30.15
N HIS A 38 -28.83 45.94 -29.16
CA HIS A 38 -30.06 46.73 -29.32
C HIS A 38 -30.69 46.97 -27.94
N GLU A 39 -31.01 48.23 -27.69
CA GLU A 39 -31.72 48.72 -26.53
C GLU A 39 -33.22 48.40 -26.66
N TYR A 40 -33.78 47.66 -25.71
CA TYR A 40 -35.21 47.66 -25.39
C TYR A 40 -35.37 47.62 -23.87
N ALA A 41 -35.84 48.72 -23.30
CA ALA A 41 -36.31 48.79 -21.94
C ALA A 41 -37.55 47.92 -21.77
N LEU A 42 -37.64 47.09 -20.71
CA LEU A 42 -38.85 46.83 -19.92
C LEU A 42 -38.59 45.87 -18.73
N ALA A 43 -39.17 46.25 -17.59
CA ALA A 43 -39.31 45.53 -16.31
C ALA A 43 -38.03 45.26 -15.47
N ARG A 44 -37.85 46.04 -14.38
CA ARG A 44 -37.02 45.59 -13.24
C ARG A 44 -37.65 44.31 -12.67
N PRO A 45 -36.89 43.22 -12.46
CA PRO A 45 -37.42 42.07 -11.74
C PRO A 45 -37.75 42.50 -10.30
N PRO A 46 -38.77 41.89 -9.67
CA PRO A 46 -39.08 42.18 -8.27
C PRO A 46 -37.84 41.87 -7.44
N THR A 47 -37.48 42.78 -6.54
CA THR A 47 -36.39 42.59 -5.59
C THR A 47 -36.69 41.32 -4.78
N SER A 48 -36.07 40.20 -5.14
CA SER A 48 -36.04 39.03 -4.29
C SER A 48 -35.36 39.43 -2.98
N LYS A 49 -36.01 39.11 -1.87
CA LYS A 49 -35.41 39.20 -0.53
C LYS A 49 -34.04 38.53 -0.58
N PRO A 50 -33.02 39.01 0.18
CA PRO A 50 -31.71 38.38 0.18
C PRO A 50 -31.93 36.91 0.50
N GLU A 51 -31.66 36.05 -0.47
CA GLU A 51 -31.76 34.61 -0.31
C GLU A 51 -30.71 34.26 0.75
N GLU A 52 -31.19 33.91 1.95
CA GLU A 52 -30.35 33.48 3.05
C GLU A 52 -29.70 32.19 2.59
N ARG A 53 -28.49 32.33 2.01
CA ARG A 53 -27.71 31.22 1.47
C ARG A 53 -27.37 30.31 2.65
N HIS A 54 -28.22 29.32 2.92
CA HIS A 54 -27.98 28.31 3.94
C HIS A 54 -26.56 27.79 3.72
N ALA A 55 -25.67 28.10 4.66
CA ALA A 55 -24.29 27.63 4.58
C ALA A 55 -24.38 26.10 4.56
N LEU A 56 -23.94 25.50 3.45
CA LEU A 56 -23.84 24.05 3.32
C LEU A 56 -23.14 23.52 4.57
N PRO A 57 -23.67 22.49 5.24
CA PRO A 57 -23.08 21.97 6.47
C PRO A 57 -21.60 21.68 6.21
N LYS A 58 -20.73 22.28 7.02
CA LYS A 58 -19.28 22.00 6.95
C LYS A 58 -19.09 20.50 7.12
N VAL A 59 -18.79 19.80 6.03
CA VAL A 59 -18.45 18.38 6.05
C VAL A 59 -17.27 18.23 6.99
N ARG A 60 -17.43 17.47 8.08
CA ARG A 60 -16.35 17.23 9.04
C ARG A 60 -15.22 16.47 8.32
N LYS A 61 -14.07 17.12 8.18
CA LYS A 61 -12.85 16.47 7.68
C LYS A 61 -12.25 15.64 8.82
N LEU A 62 -12.28 14.31 8.67
CA LEU A 62 -11.62 13.41 9.59
C LEU A 62 -10.09 13.56 9.47
N ALA A 63 -9.37 13.38 10.57
CA ALA A 63 -7.91 13.43 10.59
C ALA A 63 -7.31 12.25 9.82
N ASN A 64 -6.09 12.42 9.31
CA ASN A 64 -5.35 11.36 8.61
C ASN A 64 -4.56 10.50 9.64
N PRO A 65 -4.92 9.21 9.83
CA PRO A 65 -4.24 8.34 10.78
C PRO A 65 -2.99 7.67 10.19
N ALA A 66 -2.72 7.76 8.87
CA ALA A 66 -1.56 7.13 8.25
C ALA A 66 -0.21 7.48 8.88
N PRO A 67 0.08 8.75 9.25
CA PRO A 67 1.36 9.06 9.88
C PRO A 67 1.53 8.39 11.25
N LEU A 68 0.44 8.19 12.01
CA LEU A 68 0.47 7.48 13.27
C LEU A 68 0.87 6.00 13.05
N GLY A 69 0.24 5.34 12.08
CA GLY A 69 0.57 3.96 11.71
C GLY A 69 2.01 3.79 11.22
N LEU A 70 2.50 4.75 10.41
CA LEU A 70 3.87 4.75 9.90
C LEU A 70 4.91 4.99 11.00
N CYS A 71 4.66 5.89 11.95
CA CYS A 71 5.55 6.10 13.10
C CYS A 71 5.59 4.87 14.03
N ALA A 72 4.44 4.23 14.25
CA ALA A 72 4.33 3.00 15.02
C ALA A 72 5.17 1.86 14.43
N PHE A 73 5.05 1.66 13.13
CA PHE A 73 5.87 0.72 12.39
C PHE A 73 7.37 1.07 12.47
N ALA A 74 7.72 2.33 12.19
CA ALA A 74 9.10 2.78 12.10
C ALA A 74 9.88 2.59 13.40
N LEU A 75 9.32 3.01 14.54
CA LEU A 75 9.99 2.88 15.83
C LEU A 75 10.24 1.42 16.20
N THR A 76 9.21 0.58 16.06
CA THR A 76 9.29 -0.83 16.42
C THR A 76 10.25 -1.59 15.50
N SER A 77 10.18 -1.30 14.19
CA SER A 77 11.11 -1.85 13.20
C SER A 77 12.55 -1.44 13.48
N PHE A 78 12.80 -0.17 13.81
CA PHE A 78 14.13 0.32 14.16
C PHE A 78 14.72 -0.43 15.36
N MET A 79 13.94 -0.57 16.43
CA MET A 79 14.35 -1.28 17.64
C MET A 79 14.69 -2.75 17.36
N SER A 80 13.83 -3.45 16.61
CA SER A 80 14.06 -4.86 16.26
C SER A 80 15.26 -5.05 15.34
N ASN A 81 15.45 -4.15 14.37
CA ASN A 81 16.51 -4.28 13.39
C ASN A 81 17.90 -3.91 13.90
N ILE A 82 18.00 -3.02 14.90
CA ILE A 82 19.28 -2.77 15.59
C ILE A 82 19.83 -4.07 16.21
N MET A 83 18.96 -4.90 16.76
CA MET A 83 19.37 -6.17 17.35
C MET A 83 19.80 -7.18 16.28
N ASN A 84 19.11 -7.22 15.13
CA ASN A 84 19.49 -8.07 13.98
C ASN A 84 20.86 -7.71 13.37
N VAL A 85 21.36 -6.48 13.58
CA VAL A 85 22.72 -6.07 13.17
C VAL A 85 23.80 -6.62 14.12
N HIS A 86 23.43 -7.24 15.25
CA HIS A 86 24.33 -7.87 16.22
C HIS A 86 25.39 -6.91 16.80
N LEU A 87 24.97 -5.71 17.21
CA LEU A 87 25.83 -4.74 17.91
C LEU A 87 26.07 -5.06 19.40
N GLY A 88 25.84 -6.32 19.82
CA GLY A 88 25.93 -6.73 21.23
C GLY A 88 24.70 -6.37 22.08
N LEU A 89 23.59 -5.98 21.45
CA LEU A 89 22.31 -5.71 22.10
C LEU A 89 21.40 -6.93 22.02
N THR A 90 20.79 -7.30 23.14
CA THR A 90 19.87 -8.43 23.24
C THR A 90 18.42 -7.99 23.28
N ILE A 91 17.50 -8.90 22.96
CA ILE A 91 16.06 -8.66 23.13
C ILE A 91 15.80 -8.28 24.59
N ALA A 92 15.18 -7.12 24.76
CA ALA A 92 14.84 -6.55 26.05
C ALA A 92 13.35 -6.16 26.08
N ALA A 93 12.85 -5.86 27.28
CA ALA A 93 11.44 -5.57 27.52
C ALA A 93 10.93 -4.39 26.66
N GLU A 94 11.81 -3.46 26.32
CA GLU A 94 11.53 -2.31 25.47
C GLU A 94 11.12 -2.74 24.06
N ASN A 95 11.79 -3.74 23.48
CA ASN A 95 11.45 -4.23 22.14
C ASN A 95 10.08 -4.94 22.14
N VAL A 96 9.88 -5.85 23.10
CA VAL A 96 8.61 -6.59 23.24
C VAL A 96 7.45 -5.63 23.54
N GLY A 97 7.66 -4.66 24.42
CA GLY A 97 6.67 -3.63 24.74
C GLY A 97 6.33 -2.76 23.52
N SER A 98 7.33 -2.32 22.76
CA SER A 98 7.11 -1.54 21.53
C SER A 98 6.34 -2.35 20.48
N ALA A 99 6.61 -3.65 20.37
CA ALA A 99 5.93 -4.55 19.44
C ALA A 99 4.46 -4.78 19.81
N LEU A 100 4.15 -5.04 21.09
CA LEU A 100 2.75 -5.25 21.50
C LEU A 100 1.93 -3.95 21.47
N VAL A 101 2.49 -2.86 21.98
CA VAL A 101 1.74 -1.62 22.22
C VAL A 101 1.75 -0.72 21.00
N TYR A 102 2.92 -0.35 20.49
CA TYR A 102 3.03 0.70 19.48
C TYR A 102 2.94 0.12 18.07
N GLY A 103 3.96 -0.62 17.62
CA GLY A 103 3.94 -1.31 16.32
C GLY A 103 2.78 -2.27 16.17
N GLY A 104 2.28 -2.82 17.28
CA GLY A 104 1.13 -3.72 17.29
C GLY A 104 -0.20 -2.99 17.38
N THR A 105 -0.61 -2.67 18.61
CA THR A 105 -1.95 -2.17 18.90
C THR A 105 -2.23 -0.80 18.27
N VAL A 106 -1.32 0.18 18.43
CA VAL A 106 -1.53 1.53 17.87
C VAL A 106 -1.56 1.48 16.34
N GLN A 107 -0.68 0.69 15.71
CA GLN A 107 -0.69 0.53 14.26
C GLN A 107 -1.97 -0.13 13.75
N LEU A 108 -2.46 -1.18 14.43
CA LEU A 108 -3.75 -1.81 14.13
C LEU A 108 -4.89 -0.79 14.19
N LEU A 109 -4.95 0.01 15.27
CA LEU A 109 -5.96 1.05 15.43
C LEU A 109 -5.89 2.12 14.35
N ALA A 110 -4.69 2.54 13.93
CA ALA A 110 -4.52 3.46 12.81
C ALA A 110 -5.10 2.88 11.52
N GLY A 111 -4.88 1.58 11.25
CA GLY A 111 -5.48 0.89 10.11
C GLY A 111 -7.01 0.80 10.17
N MET A 112 -7.60 0.63 11.36
CA MET A 112 -9.06 0.66 11.56
C MET A 112 -9.64 2.03 11.19
N TRP A 113 -8.94 3.10 11.54
CA TRP A 113 -9.34 4.47 11.14
C TRP A 113 -9.14 4.74 9.64
N GLU A 114 -8.14 4.15 8.99
CA GLU A 114 -8.00 4.20 7.53
C GLU A 114 -9.17 3.54 6.80
N MET A 115 -9.78 2.49 7.38
CA MET A 115 -11.01 1.91 6.83
C MET A 115 -12.17 2.89 6.87
N ALA A 116 -12.30 3.68 7.95
CA ALA A 116 -13.32 4.72 8.05
C ALA A 116 -13.13 5.85 7.01
N LEU A 117 -11.88 6.08 6.57
CA LEU A 117 -11.55 7.01 5.49
C LEU A 117 -11.71 6.40 4.08
N GLY A 118 -12.00 5.09 3.97
CA GLY A 118 -12.14 4.40 2.70
C GLY A 118 -10.80 4.06 2.00
N ASN A 119 -9.67 4.08 2.73
CA ASN A 119 -8.35 3.79 2.19
C ASN A 119 -7.98 2.32 2.39
N THR A 120 -8.41 1.45 1.47
CA THR A 120 -8.19 -0.01 1.55
C THR A 120 -6.72 -0.39 1.67
N PHE A 121 -5.82 0.29 0.95
CA PHE A 121 -4.40 -0.04 0.97
C PHE A 121 -3.78 0.17 2.36
N SER A 122 -4.04 1.34 2.95
CA SER A 122 -3.45 1.71 4.24
C SER A 122 -4.13 0.96 5.38
N ALA A 123 -5.44 0.74 5.29
CA ALA A 123 -6.18 -0.13 6.19
C ALA A 123 -5.59 -1.55 6.26
N THR A 124 -5.45 -2.22 5.12
CA THR A 124 -4.92 -3.59 5.07
C THR A 124 -3.47 -3.65 5.55
N SER A 125 -2.60 -2.74 5.07
CA SER A 125 -1.19 -2.74 5.49
C SER A 125 -1.03 -2.51 6.99
N PHE A 126 -1.62 -1.45 7.55
CA PHE A 126 -1.45 -1.15 8.97
C PHE A 126 -2.07 -2.20 9.89
N CYS A 127 -3.24 -2.75 9.53
CA CYS A 127 -3.84 -3.81 10.34
C CYS A 127 -3.01 -5.10 10.30
N SER A 128 -2.53 -5.51 9.12
CA SER A 128 -1.71 -6.72 8.97
C SER A 128 -0.37 -6.57 9.67
N TYR A 129 0.35 -5.46 9.49
CA TYR A 129 1.62 -5.26 10.18
C TYR A 129 1.46 -5.01 11.70
N GLY A 130 0.34 -4.42 12.12
CA GLY A 130 -0.04 -4.38 13.53
C GLY A 130 -0.20 -5.78 14.12
N ALA A 131 -0.92 -6.65 13.40
CA ALA A 131 -1.06 -8.05 13.80
C ALA A 131 0.29 -8.78 13.81
N TYR A 132 1.17 -8.54 12.83
CA TYR A 132 2.54 -9.07 12.81
C TYR A 132 3.29 -8.75 14.10
N TRP A 133 3.32 -7.47 14.50
CA TRP A 133 4.04 -7.05 15.70
C TRP A 133 3.43 -7.61 16.99
N ILE A 134 2.11 -7.71 17.07
CA ILE A 134 1.44 -8.39 18.19
C ILE A 134 1.85 -9.86 18.23
N THR A 135 1.80 -10.57 17.11
CA THR A 135 2.23 -11.97 17.02
C THR A 135 3.69 -12.13 17.44
N PHE A 136 4.60 -11.27 16.95
CA PHE A 136 6.01 -11.29 17.31
C PHE A 136 6.24 -11.04 18.81
N GLY A 137 5.53 -10.06 19.40
CA GLY A 137 5.61 -9.77 20.83
C GLY A 137 5.06 -10.91 21.69
N VAL A 138 3.98 -11.57 21.27
CA VAL A 138 3.42 -12.75 21.95
C VAL A 138 4.38 -13.93 21.86
N ILE A 139 4.94 -14.25 20.68
CA ILE A 139 5.94 -15.31 20.53
C ILE A 139 7.11 -15.05 21.48
N SER A 140 7.68 -13.85 21.44
CA SER A 140 8.82 -13.46 22.30
C SER A 140 8.50 -13.55 23.80
N SER A 141 7.26 -13.31 24.20
CA SER A 141 6.82 -13.39 25.60
C SER A 141 6.54 -14.82 26.07
N LEU A 142 6.16 -15.71 25.16
CA LEU A 142 5.87 -17.12 25.46
C LEU A 142 7.13 -17.98 25.42
N GLU A 143 8.18 -17.55 24.70
CA GLU A 143 9.48 -18.20 24.72
C GLU A 143 10.05 -18.26 26.15
N GLY A 144 10.44 -19.47 26.58
CA GLY A 144 10.92 -19.73 27.95
C GLY A 144 9.82 -20.05 28.97
N THR A 145 8.54 -19.93 28.60
CA THR A 145 7.42 -20.40 29.43
C THR A 145 7.11 -21.88 29.16
N LYS A 146 6.53 -22.59 30.15
CA LYS A 146 6.08 -23.99 29.99
C LYS A 146 4.69 -24.11 29.34
N ILE A 147 4.15 -23.03 28.79
CA ILE A 147 2.77 -22.96 28.28
C ILE A 147 2.66 -23.59 26.89
N VAL A 148 3.71 -23.48 26.08
CA VAL A 148 3.75 -24.01 24.71
C VAL A 148 4.90 -25.01 24.62
N ALA A 149 4.69 -26.14 23.94
CA ALA A 149 5.76 -27.10 23.68
C ALA A 149 6.85 -26.41 22.85
N ALA A 150 8.07 -26.37 23.40
CA ALA A 150 9.23 -25.88 22.67
C ALA A 150 9.60 -26.93 21.60
N PRO A 151 10.01 -26.51 20.39
CA PRO A 151 10.55 -27.43 19.39
C PRO A 151 11.74 -28.21 19.96
N ASP A 152 11.90 -29.46 19.51
CA ASP A 152 12.93 -30.38 20.04
C ASP A 152 14.36 -29.89 19.76
N THR A 153 14.54 -29.04 18.75
CA THR A 153 15.84 -28.45 18.38
C THR A 153 15.74 -26.95 18.12
N VAL A 154 16.84 -26.23 18.37
CA VAL A 154 16.97 -24.79 18.09
C VAL A 154 16.72 -24.52 16.60
N CYS A 155 17.30 -25.30 15.70
CA CYS A 155 17.12 -25.07 14.27
C CYS A 155 15.70 -25.34 13.77
N GLN A 156 14.94 -26.24 14.40
CA GLN A 156 13.53 -26.41 14.07
C GLN A 156 12.72 -25.14 14.43
N LYS A 157 13.01 -24.51 15.57
CA LYS A 157 12.41 -23.22 15.95
C LYS A 157 12.74 -22.14 14.93
N GLU A 158 14.03 -21.98 14.58
CA GLU A 158 14.46 -20.96 13.63
C GLU A 158 13.88 -21.20 12.23
N MET A 159 13.79 -22.46 11.78
CA MET A 159 13.15 -22.79 10.51
C MET A 159 11.66 -22.39 10.48
N LEU A 160 10.92 -22.60 11.58
CA LEU A 160 9.53 -22.15 11.71
C LEU A 160 9.43 -20.62 11.66
N MET A 161 10.33 -19.91 12.34
CA MET A 161 10.41 -18.44 12.26
C MET A 161 10.75 -17.98 10.84
N GLY A 162 11.65 -18.66 10.15
CA GLY A 162 12.00 -18.40 8.75
C GLY A 162 10.80 -18.54 7.80
N LEU A 163 10.01 -19.62 7.95
CA LEU A 163 8.78 -19.82 7.19
C LEU A 163 7.72 -18.76 7.49
N PHE A 164 7.59 -18.36 8.77
CA PHE A 164 6.71 -17.26 9.18
C PHE A 164 7.11 -15.96 8.48
N LEU A 165 8.40 -15.62 8.47
CA LEU A 165 8.92 -14.41 7.80
C LEU A 165 8.77 -14.49 6.28
N LEU A 166 8.92 -15.66 5.66
CA LEU A 166 8.67 -15.83 4.22
C LEU A 166 7.19 -15.66 3.85
N ALA A 167 6.25 -16.05 4.71
CA ALA A 167 4.84 -15.76 4.49
C ALA A 167 4.57 -14.25 4.51
N TRP A 168 5.24 -13.51 5.41
CA TRP A 168 5.20 -12.05 5.43
C TRP A 168 5.88 -11.41 4.23
N PHE A 169 6.95 -12.01 3.71
CA PHE A 169 7.55 -11.60 2.43
C PHE A 169 6.53 -11.67 1.30
N ILE A 170 5.81 -12.79 1.13
CA ILE A 170 4.77 -12.91 0.08
C ILE A 170 3.71 -11.82 0.23
N PHE A 171 3.23 -11.58 1.45
CA PHE A 171 2.28 -10.50 1.72
C PHE A 171 2.86 -9.12 1.35
N THR A 172 4.09 -8.86 1.75
CA THR A 172 4.78 -7.59 1.51
C THR A 172 5.02 -7.37 0.02
N THR A 173 5.38 -8.41 -0.73
CA THR A 173 5.54 -8.35 -2.19
C THR A 173 4.22 -7.98 -2.87
N MET A 174 3.09 -8.56 -2.44
CA MET A 174 1.78 -8.16 -2.95
C MET A 174 1.50 -6.66 -2.70
N MET A 175 1.80 -6.19 -1.49
CA MET A 175 1.61 -4.78 -1.14
C MET A 175 2.58 -3.87 -1.91
N LEU A 176 3.83 -4.28 -2.11
CA LEU A 176 4.84 -3.57 -2.90
C LEU A 176 4.36 -3.34 -4.33
N LEU A 177 3.77 -4.35 -4.98
CA LEU A 177 3.18 -4.20 -6.31
C LEU A 177 2.05 -3.15 -6.34
N CYS A 178 1.25 -3.05 -5.28
CA CYS A 178 0.23 -2.02 -5.15
C CYS A 178 0.81 -0.59 -5.01
N THR A 179 2.05 -0.44 -4.53
CA THR A 179 2.69 0.88 -4.36
C THR A 179 3.22 1.49 -5.65
N LEU A 180 3.32 0.72 -6.74
CA LEU A 180 3.91 1.17 -8.01
C LEU A 180 3.20 2.40 -8.60
N LYS A 181 1.95 2.67 -8.25
CA LYS A 181 1.20 3.86 -8.71
C LYS A 181 1.22 5.04 -7.72
N SER A 182 1.80 4.84 -6.53
CA SER A 182 1.79 5.79 -5.42
C SER A 182 2.96 6.81 -5.52
N SER A 183 3.77 6.94 -4.47
CA SER A 183 5.02 7.69 -4.41
C SER A 183 6.24 6.77 -4.35
N LEU A 184 7.39 7.30 -4.75
CA LEU A 184 8.68 6.63 -4.62
C LEU A 184 8.98 6.33 -3.15
N ALA A 185 8.67 7.25 -2.23
CA ALA A 185 8.90 7.05 -0.81
C ALA A 185 8.12 5.86 -0.23
N ILE A 186 6.85 5.66 -0.61
CA ILE A 186 6.05 4.51 -0.15
C ILE A 186 6.56 3.23 -0.82
N PHE A 187 6.95 3.29 -2.09
CA PHE A 187 7.56 2.15 -2.78
C PHE A 187 8.87 1.70 -2.10
N LEU A 188 9.75 2.63 -1.77
CA LEU A 188 11.02 2.33 -1.09
C LEU A 188 10.82 1.72 0.29
N LEU A 189 9.83 2.19 1.05
CA LEU A 189 9.45 1.59 2.33
C LEU A 189 9.12 0.12 2.17
N PHE A 190 8.18 -0.21 1.27
CA PHE A 190 7.78 -1.59 1.05
C PHE A 190 8.89 -2.42 0.41
N PHE A 191 9.74 -1.85 -0.44
CA PHE A 191 10.86 -2.56 -1.06
C PHE A 191 11.90 -2.97 -0.02
N PHE A 192 12.31 -2.05 0.86
CA PHE A 192 13.25 -2.37 1.93
C PHE A 192 12.66 -3.35 2.94
N LEU A 193 11.35 -3.23 3.23
CA LEU A 193 10.64 -4.18 4.09
C LEU A 193 10.55 -5.58 3.46
N ASP A 194 10.32 -5.66 2.15
CA ASP A 194 10.29 -6.91 1.37
C ASP A 194 11.65 -7.62 1.43
N MET A 195 12.74 -6.88 1.19
CA MET A 195 14.11 -7.40 1.30
C MET A 195 14.46 -7.81 2.73
N TYR A 196 13.99 -7.08 3.75
CA TYR A 196 14.13 -7.46 5.14
C TYR A 196 13.51 -8.85 5.41
N TYR A 197 12.23 -9.05 5.08
CA TYR A 197 11.56 -10.33 5.34
C TYR A 197 12.17 -11.48 4.55
N LEU A 198 12.58 -11.26 3.30
CA LEU A 198 13.24 -12.26 2.48
C LEU A 198 14.57 -12.71 3.09
N LEU A 199 15.46 -11.76 3.40
CA LEU A 199 16.81 -12.07 3.88
C LEU A 199 16.76 -12.69 5.28
N LEU A 200 15.91 -12.17 6.17
CA LEU A 200 15.76 -12.72 7.51
C LEU A 200 15.08 -14.09 7.48
N GLY A 201 14.11 -14.31 6.57
CA GLY A 201 13.51 -15.63 6.34
C GLY A 201 14.55 -16.67 5.89
N ILE A 202 15.36 -16.32 4.89
CA ILE A 202 16.45 -17.18 4.40
C ILE A 202 17.48 -17.44 5.50
N ALA A 203 17.89 -16.42 6.25
CA ALA A 203 18.85 -16.59 7.34
C ALA A 203 18.38 -17.63 8.36
N ASN A 204 17.14 -17.51 8.85
CA ASN A 204 16.62 -18.42 9.87
C ASN A 204 16.41 -19.86 9.35
N MET A 205 16.10 -20.02 8.06
CA MET A 205 16.05 -21.35 7.43
C MET A 205 17.44 -21.99 7.22
N GLN A 206 18.48 -21.17 7.20
CA GLN A 206 19.87 -21.59 7.08
C GLN A 206 20.53 -21.91 8.44
N CYS A 207 19.75 -22.22 9.48
CA CYS A 207 20.30 -22.65 10.76
C CYS A 207 21.09 -23.96 10.63
N ASP A 208 22.38 -23.91 10.92
CA ASP A 208 23.26 -25.08 11.00
C ASP A 208 23.90 -25.16 12.38
N GLN A 209 23.92 -26.36 12.97
CA GLN A 209 24.45 -26.61 14.33
C GLN A 209 23.90 -25.68 15.43
N GLY A 210 22.67 -25.18 15.28
CA GLY A 210 22.06 -24.23 16.23
C GLY A 210 22.48 -22.77 16.02
N HIS A 211 23.16 -22.45 14.92
CA HIS A 211 23.61 -21.11 14.58
C HIS A 211 22.99 -20.61 13.29
N VAL A 212 22.38 -19.42 13.36
CA VAL A 212 21.90 -18.68 12.19
C VAL A 212 23.07 -17.92 11.56
N PRO A 213 23.23 -17.93 10.22
CA PRO A 213 24.30 -17.20 9.55
C PRO A 213 24.20 -15.69 9.78
N ALA A 214 25.08 -15.20 10.66
CA ALA A 214 25.09 -13.81 11.11
C ALA A 214 25.31 -12.80 9.98
N SER A 215 25.98 -13.17 8.89
CA SER A 215 26.20 -12.29 7.73
C SER A 215 24.88 -11.92 7.05
N ILE A 216 24.05 -12.90 6.73
CA ILE A 216 22.76 -12.69 6.05
C ILE A 216 21.79 -11.96 6.99
N GLN A 217 21.77 -12.36 8.26
CA GLN A 217 20.93 -11.71 9.27
C GLN A 217 21.27 -10.22 9.44
N ARG A 218 22.56 -9.87 9.45
CA ARG A 218 23.02 -8.47 9.49
C ARG A 218 22.58 -7.67 8.26
N VAL A 219 22.74 -8.24 7.07
CA VAL A 219 22.31 -7.57 5.82
C VAL A 219 20.79 -7.33 5.84
N GLY A 220 20.01 -8.33 6.27
CA GLY A 220 18.57 -8.19 6.50
C GLY A 220 18.26 -7.07 7.49
N GLY A 221 18.96 -7.02 8.63
CA GLY A 221 18.84 -5.96 9.63
C GLY A 221 19.05 -4.55 9.06
N TYR A 222 20.05 -4.35 8.19
CA TYR A 222 20.25 -3.06 7.52
C TYR A 222 19.07 -2.67 6.62
N PHE A 223 18.51 -3.61 5.86
CA PHE A 223 17.30 -3.35 5.07
C PHE A 223 16.10 -2.97 5.95
N GLY A 224 15.95 -3.62 7.11
CA GLY A 224 14.91 -3.27 8.08
C GLY A 224 15.11 -1.87 8.69
N LEU A 225 16.35 -1.43 8.93
CA LEU A 225 16.65 -0.06 9.34
C LEU A 225 16.30 0.95 8.24
N LEU A 226 16.65 0.67 6.98
CA LEU A 226 16.28 1.52 5.85
C LEU A 226 14.76 1.61 5.69
N ALA A 227 14.02 0.52 5.92
CA ALA A 227 12.56 0.51 5.95
C ALA A 227 12.00 1.40 7.07
N ALA A 228 12.62 1.39 8.26
CA ALA A 228 12.22 2.26 9.38
C ALA A 228 12.42 3.74 9.06
N PHE A 229 13.59 4.13 8.53
CA PHE A 229 13.87 5.52 8.17
C PHE A 229 12.97 6.03 7.04
N THR A 230 12.72 5.21 6.03
CA THR A 230 11.77 5.56 4.97
C THR A 230 10.33 5.65 5.48
N ALA A 231 9.93 4.83 6.45
CA ALA A 231 8.62 4.95 7.11
C ALA A 231 8.47 6.26 7.88
N TRP A 232 9.48 6.66 8.68
CA TRP A 232 9.48 7.98 9.32
C TRP A 232 9.45 9.13 8.31
N TYR A 233 10.15 9.00 7.18
CA TYR A 233 10.09 10.01 6.12
C TYR A 233 8.66 10.17 5.55
N ASN A 234 7.98 9.05 5.28
CA ASN A 234 6.59 9.08 4.82
C ASN A 234 5.64 9.63 5.91
N ALA A 235 5.88 9.30 7.18
CA ALA A 235 5.10 9.83 8.29
C ALA A 235 5.29 11.35 8.43
N PHE A 236 6.54 11.82 8.35
CA PHE A 236 6.88 13.25 8.40
C PHE A 236 6.19 14.01 7.27
N ALA A 237 6.26 13.50 6.04
CA ALA A 237 5.56 14.11 4.90
C ALA A 237 4.03 14.15 5.08
N GLY A 238 3.44 13.17 5.77
CA GLY A 238 2.01 13.16 6.08
C GLY A 238 1.59 14.04 7.25
N LEU A 239 2.51 14.36 8.18
CA LEU A 239 2.30 15.32 9.28
C LEU A 239 2.54 16.76 8.84
N PHE A 240 3.50 16.95 7.94
CA PHE A 240 3.95 18.25 7.45
C PHE A 240 3.09 18.70 6.26
N ASP A 241 1.82 19.02 6.56
CA ASP A 241 0.88 19.64 5.60
C ASP A 241 1.03 21.18 5.59
N THR A 242 0.46 21.82 4.57
CA THR A 242 0.40 23.28 4.35
C THR A 242 -0.17 24.08 5.52
N SER A 243 -0.85 23.45 6.48
CA SER A 243 -1.28 24.11 7.72
C SER A 243 -0.17 24.29 8.76
N ASN A 244 0.84 23.41 8.74
CA ASN A 244 1.88 23.32 9.77
C ASN A 244 3.30 23.51 9.22
N GLY A 245 3.48 23.54 7.90
CA GLY A 245 4.77 23.60 7.24
C GLY A 245 4.91 24.73 6.23
N PHE A 246 6.14 25.24 6.09
CA PHE A 246 6.49 26.29 5.12
C PHE A 246 6.75 25.76 3.70
N PHE A 247 6.90 24.45 3.54
CA PHE A 247 7.22 23.79 2.27
C PHE A 247 6.59 22.39 2.19
N ASN A 248 6.41 21.88 0.98
CA ASN A 248 5.92 20.52 0.77
C ASN A 248 7.09 19.53 0.75
N VAL A 249 6.98 18.45 1.53
CA VAL A 249 8.02 17.41 1.56
C VAL A 249 8.00 16.61 0.25
N PRO A 250 9.14 16.49 -0.46
CA PRO A 250 9.18 15.82 -1.76
C PRO A 250 9.10 14.30 -1.61
N LEU A 251 7.91 13.71 -1.76
CA LEU A 251 7.75 12.26 -1.70
C LEU A 251 8.30 11.51 -2.92
N GLY A 252 8.60 12.24 -4.00
CA GLY A 252 8.93 11.69 -5.31
C GLY A 252 7.73 10.98 -5.91
N HIS A 253 7.24 11.45 -7.04
CA HIS A 253 6.15 10.76 -7.74
C HIS A 253 6.69 10.05 -8.97
N PHE A 254 6.21 8.84 -9.20
CA PHE A 254 6.50 8.16 -10.44
C PHE A 254 5.95 8.96 -11.62
N PRO A 255 6.63 8.98 -12.77
CA PRO A 255 6.16 9.67 -13.98
C PRO A 255 4.74 9.29 -14.41
N TRP A 256 4.28 8.09 -14.02
CA TRP A 256 2.93 7.59 -14.32
C TRP A 256 1.94 7.75 -13.16
N SER A 257 2.30 8.37 -12.04
CA SER A 257 1.39 8.60 -10.91
C SER A 257 0.26 9.58 -11.31
N PRO A 258 -0.99 9.41 -10.85
CA PRO A 258 -2.09 10.33 -11.13
C PRO A 258 -1.79 11.79 -10.74
N VAL A 259 -0.98 12.00 -9.68
CA VAL A 259 -0.58 13.33 -9.19
C VAL A 259 0.28 14.07 -10.22
N VAL A 260 1.15 13.36 -10.93
CA VAL A 260 1.95 13.94 -12.04
C VAL A 260 1.06 14.16 -13.26
N ARG A 261 0.09 13.25 -13.50
CA ARG A 261 -0.88 13.37 -14.61
C ARG A 261 -1.86 14.53 -14.45
N SER A 262 -2.22 14.94 -13.23
CA SER A 262 -3.09 16.12 -13.04
C SER A 262 -2.40 17.44 -13.37
N HIS A 263 -1.07 17.50 -13.27
CA HIS A 263 -0.27 18.66 -13.68
C HIS A 263 0.10 18.64 -15.18
N GLN A 264 -0.04 17.50 -15.85
CA GLN A 264 0.22 17.35 -17.29
C GLN A 264 -1.09 17.05 -18.03
N GLY A 265 -1.80 18.12 -18.44
CA GLY A 265 -2.90 17.99 -19.38
C GLY A 265 -2.49 17.20 -20.62
N GLN A 266 -3.36 16.26 -21.02
CA GLN A 266 -3.36 15.55 -22.32
C GLN A 266 -1.98 15.36 -22.96
N PHE A 267 -1.15 14.44 -22.44
CA PHE A 267 -0.12 13.82 -23.27
C PHE A 267 -0.34 12.31 -23.33
N ASN A 268 -1.03 11.92 -24.41
CA ASN A 268 -0.99 10.58 -24.94
C ASN A 268 0.47 10.23 -25.26
N ARG A 269 1.12 9.41 -24.43
CA ARG A 269 2.32 8.66 -24.85
C ARG A 269 2.55 7.45 -23.96
N LYS A 270 2.67 6.30 -24.64
CA LYS A 270 3.31 5.06 -24.16
C LYS A 270 4.53 5.42 -23.30
N LEU A 271 4.79 4.65 -22.23
CA LEU A 271 5.96 4.79 -21.37
C LEU A 271 7.17 5.12 -22.27
N GLY A 272 7.71 6.34 -22.15
CA GLY A 272 8.80 6.79 -23.00
C GLY A 272 10.10 6.03 -22.68
N VAL A 273 11.23 6.74 -22.68
CA VAL A 273 12.56 6.16 -22.43
C VAL A 273 12.64 5.36 -21.12
N TRP A 274 11.77 5.66 -20.14
CA TRP A 274 11.70 4.98 -18.84
C TRP A 274 10.89 3.68 -18.81
N GLY A 275 10.07 3.40 -19.83
CA GLY A 275 9.30 2.15 -19.87
C GLY A 275 10.18 0.91 -19.99
N LEU A 276 11.24 1.02 -20.79
CA LEU A 276 12.19 -0.06 -21.00
C LEU A 276 13.01 -0.35 -19.73
N PRO A 277 13.62 0.63 -19.02
CA PRO A 277 14.28 0.41 -17.74
C PRO A 277 13.38 -0.22 -16.67
N ILE A 278 12.11 0.20 -16.57
CA ILE A 278 11.18 -0.32 -15.57
C ILE A 278 10.80 -1.77 -15.89
N ASN A 279 10.48 -2.07 -17.15
CA ASN A 279 10.18 -3.44 -17.56
C ASN A 279 11.41 -4.33 -17.44
N LEU A 280 12.61 -3.81 -17.75
CA LEU A 280 13.87 -4.52 -17.55
C LEU A 280 14.14 -4.79 -16.07
N PHE A 281 13.92 -3.81 -15.19
CA PHE A 281 14.05 -4.02 -13.74
C PHE A 281 13.03 -5.03 -13.24
N ALA A 282 11.77 -4.94 -13.66
CA ALA A 282 10.73 -5.90 -13.28
C ALA A 282 11.07 -7.32 -13.75
N LEU A 283 11.55 -7.47 -15.00
CA LEU A 283 11.98 -8.75 -15.54
C LEU A 283 13.24 -9.27 -14.84
N ALA A 284 14.22 -8.41 -14.57
CA ALA A 284 15.45 -8.77 -13.86
C ALA A 284 15.17 -9.17 -12.42
N TYR A 285 14.29 -8.44 -11.72
CA TYR A 285 13.87 -8.76 -10.37
C TYR A 285 13.07 -10.07 -10.32
N THR A 286 12.14 -10.26 -11.26
CA THR A 286 11.36 -11.50 -11.38
C THR A 286 12.28 -12.69 -11.67
N ALA A 287 13.23 -12.53 -12.59
CA ALA A 287 14.22 -13.54 -12.90
C ALA A 287 15.13 -13.83 -11.70
N TRP A 288 15.60 -12.81 -11.00
CA TRP A 288 16.41 -12.94 -9.79
C TRP A 288 15.67 -13.74 -8.71
N VAL A 289 14.43 -13.34 -8.38
CA VAL A 289 13.59 -14.04 -7.40
C VAL A 289 13.36 -15.49 -7.81
N THR A 290 13.06 -15.75 -9.08
CA THR A 290 12.83 -17.11 -9.60
C THR A 290 14.09 -17.98 -9.52
N VAL A 291 15.26 -17.41 -9.78
CA VAL A 291 16.55 -18.12 -9.69
C VAL A 291 16.85 -18.48 -8.23
N TRP A 292 16.78 -17.52 -7.31
CA TRP A 292 17.18 -17.74 -5.92
C TRP A 292 16.17 -18.55 -5.11
N LEU A 293 14.89 -18.58 -5.51
CA LEU A 293 13.89 -19.46 -4.92
C LEU A 293 14.09 -20.96 -5.25
N ALA A 294 14.85 -21.27 -6.31
CA ALA A 294 15.04 -22.64 -6.79
C ALA A 294 16.31 -23.31 -6.25
N PHE A 295 17.21 -22.58 -5.60
CA PHE A 295 18.44 -23.16 -5.06
C PHE A 295 18.18 -23.90 -3.75
N PRO A 296 18.71 -25.13 -3.58
CA PRO A 296 18.67 -25.83 -2.32
C PRO A 296 19.51 -25.09 -1.28
N THR A 297 19.02 -25.02 -0.05
CA THR A 297 19.71 -24.37 1.08
C THR A 297 20.92 -25.18 1.57
N TYR A 298 20.98 -26.49 1.30
CA TYR A 298 22.07 -27.38 1.70
C TYR A 298 22.33 -28.49 0.67
N LEU A 299 23.55 -29.03 0.68
CA LEU A 299 23.93 -30.22 -0.08
C LEU A 299 24.43 -31.29 0.91
N PRO A 300 24.04 -32.59 0.75
CA PRO A 300 23.20 -33.14 -0.31
C PRO A 300 21.69 -32.93 -0.07
N VAL A 301 20.92 -32.86 -1.16
CA VAL A 301 19.46 -32.67 -1.12
C VAL A 301 18.76 -34.00 -0.78
N THR A 302 17.94 -34.00 0.25
CA THR A 302 17.04 -35.09 0.69
C THR A 302 15.58 -34.63 0.54
N GLY A 303 14.63 -35.59 0.52
CA GLY A 303 13.20 -35.27 0.45
C GLY A 303 12.68 -34.42 1.62
N GLU A 304 13.40 -34.38 2.75
CA GLU A 304 13.05 -33.59 3.93
C GLU A 304 13.64 -32.17 3.90
N ASN A 305 14.75 -31.95 3.19
CA ASN A 305 15.44 -30.65 3.12
C ASN A 305 15.22 -29.91 1.79
N MET A 306 14.36 -30.45 0.92
CA MET A 306 14.06 -29.88 -0.38
C MET A 306 13.48 -28.47 -0.23
N ASN A 307 13.96 -27.52 -1.03
CA ASN A 307 13.44 -26.17 -1.03
C ASN A 307 12.01 -26.13 -1.63
N TYR A 308 10.99 -26.10 -0.76
CA TYR A 308 9.58 -26.01 -1.13
C TYR A 308 9.11 -24.58 -1.46
N ALA A 309 9.96 -23.57 -1.31
CA ALA A 309 9.55 -22.18 -1.51
C ALA A 309 9.04 -21.95 -2.95
N ALA A 310 9.72 -22.51 -3.96
CA ALA A 310 9.35 -22.33 -5.37
C ALA A 310 7.97 -22.93 -5.71
N PRO A 311 7.67 -24.20 -5.40
CA PRO A 311 6.33 -24.74 -5.63
C PRO A 311 5.25 -24.03 -4.83
N ILE A 312 5.54 -23.56 -3.61
CA ILE A 312 4.58 -22.78 -2.80
C ILE A 312 4.34 -21.40 -3.43
N PHE A 313 5.37 -20.70 -3.92
CA PHE A 313 5.27 -19.38 -4.54
C PHE A 313 4.53 -19.44 -5.88
N VAL A 314 4.86 -20.43 -6.72
CA VAL A 314 4.16 -20.66 -8.00
C VAL A 314 2.73 -21.11 -7.75
N ALA A 315 2.48 -22.03 -6.82
CA ALA A 315 1.11 -22.42 -6.48
C ALA A 315 0.32 -21.23 -5.92
N SER A 316 0.84 -20.51 -4.94
CA SER A 316 0.12 -19.40 -4.31
C SER A 316 -0.16 -18.26 -5.29
N ILE A 317 0.82 -17.81 -6.07
CA ILE A 317 0.61 -16.71 -7.03
C ILE A 317 -0.22 -17.20 -8.21
N PHE A 318 0.16 -18.30 -8.86
CA PHE A 318 -0.49 -18.73 -10.10
C PHE A 318 -1.88 -19.29 -9.85
N VAL A 319 -2.10 -20.04 -8.76
CA VAL A 319 -3.43 -20.57 -8.41
C VAL A 319 -4.31 -19.46 -7.85
N ALA A 320 -3.83 -18.60 -6.94
CA ALA A 320 -4.67 -17.52 -6.42
C ALA A 320 -4.99 -16.46 -7.48
N SER A 321 -4.01 -16.02 -8.27
CA SER A 321 -4.26 -15.00 -9.30
C SER A 321 -5.12 -15.53 -10.45
N THR A 322 -4.88 -16.77 -10.89
CA THR A 322 -5.62 -17.34 -12.02
C THR A 322 -7.01 -17.80 -11.61
N LEU A 323 -7.18 -18.42 -10.42
CA LEU A 323 -8.52 -18.71 -9.91
C LEU A 323 -9.28 -17.43 -9.60
N PHE A 324 -8.66 -16.43 -8.97
CA PHE A 324 -9.32 -15.15 -8.72
C PHE A 324 -9.71 -14.45 -10.03
N ALA A 325 -8.85 -14.45 -11.05
CA ALA A 325 -9.16 -13.89 -12.36
C ALA A 325 -10.27 -14.65 -13.09
N LEU A 326 -10.26 -15.99 -13.05
CA LEU A 326 -11.31 -16.83 -13.63
C LEU A 326 -12.65 -16.62 -12.92
N VAL A 327 -12.65 -16.68 -11.58
CA VAL A 327 -13.83 -16.46 -10.74
C VAL A 327 -14.37 -15.04 -10.94
N TYR A 328 -13.51 -14.02 -10.94
CA TYR A 328 -13.90 -12.64 -11.23
C TYR A 328 -14.47 -12.48 -12.64
N TRP A 329 -13.88 -13.15 -13.64
CA TRP A 329 -14.37 -13.12 -15.02
C TRP A 329 -15.79 -13.70 -15.14
N PHE A 330 -16.06 -14.83 -14.49
CA PHE A 330 -17.38 -15.46 -14.48
C PHE A 330 -18.42 -14.66 -13.68
N ILE A 331 -18.03 -14.08 -12.54
CA ILE A 331 -18.96 -13.33 -11.66
C ILE A 331 -19.27 -11.94 -12.23
N LYS A 332 -18.27 -11.23 -12.76
CA LYS A 332 -18.39 -9.79 -13.05
C LYS A 332 -17.72 -9.34 -14.36
N GLY A 333 -16.65 -10.01 -14.79
CA GLY A 333 -15.93 -9.63 -16.02
C GLY A 333 -16.79 -9.76 -17.27
N ARG A 334 -17.62 -10.79 -17.38
CA ARG A 334 -18.49 -11.01 -18.56
C ARG A 334 -19.55 -9.92 -18.79
N THR A 335 -19.96 -9.19 -17.75
CA THR A 335 -21.01 -8.16 -17.84
C THR A 335 -20.49 -6.73 -17.84
N ARG A 336 -19.21 -6.52 -17.51
CA ARG A 336 -18.60 -5.18 -17.37
C ARG A 336 -17.35 -4.96 -18.22
N SER A 337 -16.83 -5.99 -18.90
CA SER A 337 -15.84 -5.80 -19.96
C SER A 337 -16.54 -5.16 -21.15
N GLU A 338 -16.56 -3.84 -21.17
CA GLU A 338 -16.54 -3.11 -22.43
C GLU A 338 -15.28 -3.60 -23.17
N GLY A 339 -15.46 -4.53 -24.11
CA GLY A 339 -14.43 -4.81 -25.10
C GLY A 339 -14.01 -3.49 -25.77
N LEU A 340 -12.80 -3.45 -26.34
CA LEU A 340 -12.18 -2.28 -27.00
C LEU A 340 -13.23 -1.26 -27.43
N ASN A 341 -13.34 -0.16 -26.67
CA ASN A 341 -14.50 0.72 -26.69
C ASN A 341 -14.80 1.16 -28.12
N LYS A 342 -15.79 0.51 -28.72
CA LYS A 342 -16.19 0.75 -30.13
C LYS A 342 -16.67 2.18 -30.31
N GLU A 343 -17.11 2.80 -29.22
CA GLU A 343 -17.49 4.21 -29.13
C GLU A 343 -16.27 5.14 -29.23
N PHE A 344 -15.13 4.78 -28.63
CA PHE A 344 -13.86 5.52 -28.78
C PHE A 344 -13.30 5.38 -30.20
N MET A 345 -13.42 4.19 -30.80
CA MET A 345 -13.06 3.98 -32.21
C MET A 345 -13.98 4.75 -33.16
N ARG A 346 -15.29 4.77 -32.89
CA ARG A 346 -16.25 5.56 -33.67
C ARG A 346 -15.99 7.06 -33.50
N LEU A 347 -15.74 7.56 -32.29
CA LEU A 347 -15.40 8.97 -32.06
C LEU A 347 -14.07 9.37 -32.70
N ALA A 348 -13.07 8.48 -32.74
CA ALA A 348 -11.82 8.73 -33.45
C ALA A 348 -11.97 8.70 -34.98
N VAL A 349 -12.93 7.92 -35.50
CA VAL A 349 -13.26 7.84 -36.94
C VAL A 349 -14.18 8.99 -37.37
N ASP A 350 -15.19 9.34 -36.56
CA ASP A 350 -16.19 10.37 -36.84
C ASP A 350 -15.66 11.80 -36.60
N ASN A 351 -14.69 12.00 -35.68
CA ASN A 351 -14.01 13.30 -35.49
C ASN A 351 -12.85 13.54 -36.47
N GLY A 352 -12.69 12.73 -37.52
CA GLY A 352 -11.85 13.07 -38.68
C GLY A 352 -10.33 13.12 -38.44
N GLU A 353 -9.80 12.61 -37.33
CA GLU A 353 -8.34 12.60 -37.09
C GLU A 353 -7.59 11.42 -37.74
N LEU A 354 -8.29 10.49 -38.37
CA LEU A 354 -7.68 9.42 -39.16
C LEU A 354 -7.82 9.68 -40.67
N GLN A 355 -7.14 10.73 -41.14
CA GLN A 355 -6.68 10.79 -42.53
C GLN A 355 -5.52 9.78 -42.67
N LEU A 356 -5.86 8.51 -42.90
CA LEU A 356 -4.91 7.50 -43.35
C LEU A 356 -4.46 7.88 -44.77
N LYS A 357 -3.19 8.28 -44.91
CA LYS A 357 -2.46 8.20 -46.17
C LYS A 357 -1.65 6.91 -46.21
#